data_AF-A0A218MAM3-F1
#
_entry.id   AF-A0A218MAM3-F1
#
_cell.length_a   1.000
_cell.length_b   1.000
_cell.length_c   1.000
_cell.angle_alpha   90.00
_cell.angle_beta   90.00
_cell.angle_gamma   90.00
#
_symmetry.space_group_name_H-M   'P 1'
#
loop_
_entity.id
_entity.type
_entity.pdbx_description
1 polymer ?
#
loop_
_entity_poly.entity_id
_entity_poly.type
_entity_poly.pdbx_seq_one_letter_code
_entity_poly.pdbx_strand_id
1 'polypeptide(L)' 'MTLITPRKLPPLTDEQVRAGARPGETWAEARRRLEALNVACPAPQVDDHPGADYTLAGLVDECEGLDGRPIEWEPGELG' A
#
# COMPACT_ATOMS: atom_id res chain seq x y z
N MET A 1 -16.86 -6.73 -6.62
CA MET A 1 -15.73 -5.92 -6.12
C MET A 1 -15.98 -4.48 -6.50
N THR A 2 -16.28 -3.63 -5.53
CA THR A 2 -16.50 -2.19 -5.78
C THR A 2 -15.14 -1.52 -5.79
N LEU A 3 -14.69 -1.00 -6.94
CA LEU A 3 -13.46 -0.21 -7.01
C LEU A 3 -13.66 1.03 -6.13
N ILE A 4 -12.94 1.10 -5.02
CA ILE A 4 -12.94 2.31 -4.17
C ILE A 4 -12.20 3.36 -4.98
N THR A 5 -12.93 4.29 -5.59
CA THR A 5 -12.31 5.43 -6.27
C THR A 5 -11.58 6.25 -5.20
N PRO A 6 -10.26 6.43 -5.32
CA PRO A 6 -9.49 7.05 -4.26
C PRO A 6 -9.89 8.53 -4.13
N ARG A 7 -10.39 8.91 -2.96
CA ARG A 7 -10.86 10.27 -2.69
C ARG A 7 -9.70 11.25 -2.85
N LYS A 8 -9.88 12.28 -3.67
CA LYS A 8 -8.88 13.34 -3.87
C LYS A 8 -8.65 14.10 -2.56
N LEU A 9 -7.38 14.35 -2.24
CA LEU A 9 -7.00 15.21 -1.12
C LEU A 9 -7.09 16.70 -1.53
N PRO A 10 -7.09 17.63 -0.57
CA PRO A 10 -7.00 19.06 -0.87
C PRO A 10 -5.77 19.39 -1.73
N PRO A 11 -5.83 20.44 -2.58
CA PRO A 11 -4.67 20.87 -3.38
C PRO A 11 -3.43 21.15 -2.53
N LEU A 12 -2.26 20.91 -3.10
CA LEU A 12 -1.00 21.07 -2.41
C LEU A 12 -0.63 22.54 -2.20
N THR A 13 -0.23 22.88 -0.98
CA THR A 13 0.38 24.18 -0.68
C THR A 13 1.77 24.29 -1.31
N ASP A 14 2.27 25.51 -1.46
CA ASP A 14 3.62 25.74 -1.98
C ASP A 14 4.69 25.10 -1.06
N GLU A 15 4.46 25.06 0.24
CA GLU A 15 5.34 24.39 1.21
C GLU A 15 5.39 22.88 1.00
N GLN A 16 4.23 22.25 0.76
CA GLN A 16 4.15 20.82 0.45
C GLN A 16 4.83 20.50 -0.89
N VAL A 17 4.69 21.36 -1.90
CA VAL A 17 5.40 21.21 -3.18
C VAL A 17 6.90 21.32 -2.98
N ARG A 18 7.38 22.27 -2.16
CA ARG A 18 8.80 22.43 -1.85
C ARG A 18 9.38 21.24 -1.10
N ALA A 19 8.66 20.72 -0.10
CA ALA A 19 9.08 19.57 0.69
C ALA A 19 9.18 18.28 -0.15
N GLY A 20 8.31 18.12 -1.15
CA GLY A 20 8.26 16.92 -2.00
C GLY A 20 9.03 17.01 -3.33
N ALA A 21 9.69 18.13 -3.62
CA ALA A 21 10.43 18.32 -4.87
C ALA A 21 11.72 17.50 -4.89
N ARG A 22 12.10 17.01 -6.08
CA ARG A 22 13.36 16.28 -6.28
C ARG A 22 14.48 17.25 -6.71
N PRO A 23 15.77 16.92 -6.44
CA PRO A 23 16.88 17.72 -6.95
C PRO A 23 16.82 17.87 -8.48
N GLY A 24 16.94 19.10 -8.98
CA GLY A 24 16.90 19.40 -10.41
C GLY A 24 15.50 19.49 -11.04
N GLU A 25 14.43 19.25 -10.27
CA GLU A 25 13.04 19.40 -10.73
C GLU A 25 12.58 20.86 -10.55
N THR A 26 11.83 21.40 -11.52
CA THR A 26 11.18 22.70 -11.35
C THR A 26 9.96 22.61 -10.45
N TRP A 27 9.55 23.74 -9.83
CA TRP A 27 8.35 23.74 -8.98
C TRP A 27 7.07 23.33 -9.70
N ALA A 28 6.95 23.65 -10.99
CA ALA A 28 5.80 23.25 -11.81
C ALA A 28 5.77 21.73 -12.05
N GLU A 29 6.92 21.12 -12.29
CA GLU A 29 7.05 19.66 -12.46
C GLU A 29 6.76 18.93 -11.15
N ALA A 30 7.33 19.42 -10.04
CA ALA A 30 7.08 18.89 -8.71
C ALA A 30 5.58 18.95 -8.37
N ARG A 31 4.92 20.10 -8.56
CA ARG A 31 3.48 20.24 -8.34
C ARG A 31 2.67 19.27 -9.19
N ARG A 32 2.94 19.19 -10.50
CA ARG A 32 2.22 18.26 -11.39
C ARG A 32 2.35 16.81 -10.93
N ARG A 33 3.56 16.37 -10.59
CA ARG A 33 3.85 15.01 -10.12
C ARG A 33 3.17 14.71 -8.78
N LEU A 34 3.33 15.60 -7.81
CA LEU A 34 2.76 15.42 -6.48
C LEU A 34 1.23 15.49 -6.51
N GLU A 35 0.64 16.39 -7.30
CA GLU A 35 -0.81 16.44 -7.49
C GLU A 35 -1.35 15.18 -8.14
N ALA A 36 -0.63 14.55 -9.09
CA ALA A 36 -1.06 13.27 -9.65
C ALA A 36 -1.19 12.17 -8.59
N LEU A 37 -0.37 12.24 -7.53
CA LEU A 37 -0.33 11.27 -6.42
C LEU A 37 -1.18 11.71 -5.21
N ASN A 38 -1.78 12.90 -5.24
CA ASN A 38 -2.47 13.52 -4.12
C ASN A 38 -3.87 12.91 -3.89
N VAL A 39 -3.92 11.69 -3.36
CA VAL A 39 -5.15 10.93 -3.06
C VAL A 39 -5.10 10.32 -1.66
N ALA A 40 -6.25 10.20 -1.00
CA ALA A 40 -6.36 9.83 0.41
C ALA A 40 -6.02 8.37 0.69
N CYS A 41 -6.22 7.50 -0.30
CA CYS A 41 -5.85 6.10 -0.25
C CYS A 41 -5.27 5.75 -1.62
N PRO A 42 -3.95 5.55 -1.76
CA PRO A 42 -3.41 5.02 -3.01
C PRO A 42 -4.00 3.63 -3.27
N ALA A 43 -4.15 3.26 -4.55
CA ALA A 43 -4.52 1.89 -4.88
C ALA A 43 -3.49 0.93 -4.25
N PRO A 44 -3.91 -0.24 -3.73
CA PRO A 44 -2.98 -1.22 -3.21
C PRO A 44 -1.94 -1.52 -4.29
N GLN A 45 -0.66 -1.34 -3.95
CA GLN A 45 0.41 -1.77 -4.82
C GLN A 45 0.46 -3.29 -4.73
N VAL A 46 0.00 -3.96 -5.78
CA VAL A 46 0.28 -5.38 -5.95
C VAL A 46 1.72 -5.44 -6.43
N ASP A 47 2.57 -6.18 -5.72
CA ASP A 47 4.00 -6.18 -6.01
C ASP A 47 4.33 -6.91 -7.32
N ASP A 48 3.58 -7.88 -7.83
CA ASP A 48 3.76 -8.57 -9.13
C ASP A 48 5.18 -9.14 -9.41
N HIS A 49 6.18 -8.91 -8.56
CA HIS A 49 7.51 -9.47 -8.73
C HIS A 49 7.45 -11.00 -8.56
N PRO A 50 8.02 -11.76 -9.50
CA PRO A 50 8.16 -13.20 -9.32
C PRO A 50 8.95 -13.50 -8.05
N GLY A 51 8.30 -14.11 -7.06
CA GLY A 51 8.94 -14.44 -5.77
C GLY A 51 8.70 -13.43 -4.65
N ALA A 52 7.79 -12.46 -4.81
CA ALA A 52 7.30 -11.70 -3.67
C ALA A 52 6.65 -12.64 -2.64
N ASP A 53 6.89 -12.41 -1.35
CA ASP A 53 6.54 -13.35 -0.26
C ASP A 53 5.06 -13.79 -0.30
N TYR A 54 4.15 -12.89 -0.68
CA TYR A 54 2.71 -13.17 -0.78
C TYR A 54 2.33 -14.01 -2.02
N THR A 55 3.19 -14.10 -3.03
CA THR A 55 3.02 -15.00 -4.19
C THR A 55 3.59 -16.39 -3.93
N LEU A 56 4.52 -16.49 -2.97
CA LEU A 56 5.14 -17.74 -2.53
C LEU A 56 4.38 -18.40 -1.39
N ALA A 57 3.79 -17.59 -0.50
CA ALA A 57 2.76 -18.05 0.40
C ALA A 57 1.58 -18.52 -0.47
N GLY A 58 1.32 -19.83 -0.49
CA GLY A 58 0.10 -20.36 -1.09
C GLY A 58 -1.14 -19.82 -0.39
N LEU A 59 -2.30 -20.43 -0.63
CA LEU A 59 -3.46 -20.22 0.24
C LEU A 59 -3.07 -20.66 1.66
N VAL A 60 -2.65 -19.72 2.50
CA VAL A 60 -2.47 -19.96 3.92
C VAL A 60 -3.85 -19.88 4.51
N ASP A 61 -4.45 -21.03 4.79
CA ASP A 61 -5.57 -21.06 5.73
C ASP A 61 -5.00 -20.61 7.08
N GLU A 62 -5.50 -19.49 7.58
CA GLU A 62 -5.07 -18.88 8.85
C GLU A 62 -5.29 -19.83 10.03
N CYS A 63 -6.09 -20.88 9.84
CA CYS A 63 -6.36 -21.94 10.79
C CYS A 63 -5.44 -23.16 10.64
N GLU A 64 -4.60 -23.23 9.60
CA GLU A 64 -3.66 -24.33 9.36
C GLU A 64 -2.22 -23.92 9.73
N GLY A 65 -1.55 -24.78 10.48
CA GLY A 65 -0.14 -24.66 10.81
C GLY A 65 0.75 -24.91 9.60
N LEU A 66 2.05 -24.69 9.77
CA LEU A 66 3.05 -24.90 8.71
C LEU A 66 3.12 -26.36 8.20
N ASP A 67 2.47 -27.30 8.89
CA ASP A 67 2.32 -28.70 8.53
C ASP A 67 0.97 -29.04 7.86
N GLY A 68 0.12 -28.04 7.60
CA GLY A 68 -1.21 -28.19 7.01
C GLY A 68 -2.24 -28.82 7.95
N ARG A 69 -1.97 -28.85 9.26
CA ARG A 69 -2.93 -29.31 10.28
C ARG A 69 -3.57 -28.12 10.98
N PRO A 70 -4.78 -28.27 11.56
CA PRO A 70 -5.37 -27.22 12.37
C PRO A 70 -4.42 -26.75 13.48
N ILE A 71 -4.27 -25.44 13.65
CA ILE A 71 -3.47 -24.87 14.73
C ILE A 71 -4.19 -25.15 16.06
N GLU A 72 -3.50 -25.85 16.96
CA GLU A 72 -3.93 -26.01 18.35
C GLU A 72 -3.51 -24.78 19.15
N TRP A 73 -4.34 -23.74 19.10
CA TRP A 73 -4.11 -22.51 19.85
C TRP A 73 -4.21 -22.76 21.35
N GLU A 74 -3.22 -22.27 22.10
CA GLU A 74 -3.30 -22.30 23.56
C GLU A 74 -4.34 -21.29 24.09
N PRO A 75 -4.91 -21.51 25.28
CA PRO A 75 -5.84 -20.56 25.88
C PRO A 75 -5.23 -19.15 26.00
N GLY A 76 -5.75 -18.21 25.19
CA GLY A 76 -5.32 -16.80 25.16
C GLY A 76 -4.54 -16.38 23.90
N GLU A 77 -4.25 -17.28 22.97
CA GLU A 77 -3.54 -16.94 21.73
C GLU A 77 -4.45 -16.42 20.60
N LEU A 78 -5.74 -16.71 20.66
CA LEU A 78 -6.78 -16.05 19.88
C LEU A 78 -7.72 -15.29 20.84
N GLY A 79 -7.35 -14.05 21.15
CA GLY A 79 -8.10 -13.12 22.00
C GLY A 79 -7.89 -11.68 21.60
#